data_AF-A0A3B0P1S0-F1
#
_entry.id   AF-A0A3B0P1S0-F1
#
_cell.length_a   1.000
_cell.length_b   1.000
_cell.length_c   1.000
_cell.angle_alpha   90.00
_cell.angle_beta   90.00
_cell.angle_gamma   90.00
#
_symmetry.space_group_name_H-M   'P 1'
#
loop_
_entity.id
_entity.type
_entity.pdbx_description
1 polymer ?
#
loop_
_entity_poly.entity_id
_entity_poly.type
_entity_poly.pdbx_seq_one_letter_code
_entity_poly.pdbx_strand_id
1 'polypeptide(L)'
;MLDVYTSFVEEYLAIPVIKGQKTEHEKFAGAKYTYTIEGMMKDGKALQIGTSHYLGQNFTKAFDITFKNKKNSLENPYGTSW
;
A
#
# COMPACT_ATOMS: atom_id res chain seq x y z
N MET A 1 2.01 -5.81 5.74
CA MET A 1 1.10 -6.33 4.69
C MET A 1 1.81 -6.66 3.39
N LEU A 2 2.65 -5.77 2.82
CA LEU A 2 3.40 -6.10 1.60
C LEU A 2 4.19 -7.42 1.69
N ASP A 3 4.86 -7.69 2.80
CA ASP A 3 5.59 -8.95 3.00
C ASP A 3 4.65 -10.17 3.11
N VAL A 4 3.41 -9.98 3.61
CA VAL A 4 2.40 -11.04 3.65
C VAL A 4 1.99 -11.42 2.22
N TYR A 5 1.78 -10.44 1.35
CA TYR A 5 1.54 -10.71 -0.08
C TYR A 5 2.75 -11.37 -0.74
N THR A 6 3.96 -10.94 -0.40
CA THR A 6 5.20 -11.51 -0.95
C THR A 6 5.33 -12.98 -0.57
N SER A 7 5.28 -13.31 0.73
CA SER A 7 5.34 -14.70 1.22
C SER A 7 4.21 -15.55 0.65
N PHE A 8 2.98 -15.04 0.57
CA PHE A 8 1.88 -15.80 -0.03
C PHE A 8 2.15 -16.15 -1.50
N VAL A 9 2.57 -15.16 -2.29
CA VAL A 9 2.78 -15.34 -3.73
C VAL A 9 4.03 -16.20 -4.02
N GLU A 10 5.12 -16.02 -3.27
CA GLU A 10 6.35 -16.78 -3.46
C GLU A 10 6.27 -18.19 -2.87
N GLU A 11 5.78 -18.35 -1.64
CA GLU A 11 5.83 -19.63 -0.92
C GLU A 11 4.63 -20.54 -1.24
N TYR A 12 3.44 -19.98 -1.47
CA TYR A 12 2.22 -20.78 -1.68
C TYR A 12 1.88 -20.93 -3.16
N LEU A 13 2.16 -19.90 -3.97
CA LEU A 13 1.86 -19.91 -5.41
C LEU A 13 3.09 -20.20 -6.27
N ALA A 14 4.30 -20.19 -5.69
CA ALA A 14 5.57 -20.38 -6.40
C ALA A 14 5.77 -19.36 -7.54
N ILE A 15 5.27 -18.13 -7.38
CA ILE A 15 5.44 -17.05 -8.36
C ILE A 15 6.49 -16.07 -7.83
N PRO A 16 7.65 -15.91 -8.49
CA PRO A 16 8.65 -14.94 -8.07
C PRO A 16 8.15 -13.51 -8.31
N VAL A 17 8.37 -12.62 -7.36
CA VAL A 17 7.94 -11.21 -7.44
C VAL A 17 9.03 -10.25 -7.01
N ILE A 18 8.90 -8.99 -7.44
CA ILE A 18 9.78 -7.89 -7.05
C ILE A 18 8.98 -6.92 -6.20
N LYS A 19 9.42 -6.71 -4.95
CA LYS A 19 8.90 -5.63 -4.09
C LYS A 19 9.41 -4.29 -4.60
N GLY A 20 8.53 -3.30 -4.68
CA GLY A 20 8.88 -1.96 -5.12
C GLY A 20 7.96 -0.88 -4.58
N GLN A 21 8.33 0.38 -4.84
CA GLN A 21 7.49 1.54 -4.61
C GLN A 21 7.08 2.11 -5.97
N LYS A 22 5.78 2.35 -6.17
CA LYS A 22 5.27 3.03 -7.37
C LYS A 22 5.79 4.46 -7.43
N THR A 23 6.01 4.95 -8.65
CA THR A 23 6.31 6.36 -8.89
C THR A 23 5.12 7.24 -8.50
N GLU A 24 5.33 8.54 -8.44
CA GLU A 24 4.25 9.49 -8.14
C GLU A 24 3.09 9.44 -9.15
N HIS A 25 3.36 9.05 -10.40
CA HIS A 25 2.32 8.92 -11.42
C HIS A 25 1.48 7.65 -11.26
N GLU A 26 2.10 6.55 -10.83
CA GLU A 26 1.48 5.22 -10.76
C GLU A 26 0.96 4.85 -9.36
N LYS A 27 1.17 5.72 -8.35
CA LYS A 27 0.65 5.48 -7.01
C LYS A 27 -0.86 5.68 -6.97
N PHE A 28 -1.53 5.05 -6.01
CA PHE A 28 -2.93 5.35 -5.73
C PHE A 28 -3.09 6.84 -5.41
N ALA A 29 -3.98 7.54 -6.12
CA ALA A 29 -4.08 9.01 -6.07
C ALA A 29 -4.31 9.58 -4.66
N GLY A 30 -4.98 8.82 -3.78
CA GLY A 30 -5.20 9.23 -2.38
C GLY A 30 -4.07 8.83 -1.42
N ALA A 31 -3.09 8.03 -1.86
CA ALA A 31 -1.99 7.56 -1.02
C ALA A 31 -0.81 8.54 -1.00
N LYS A 32 -0.14 8.63 0.15
CA LYS A 32 1.17 9.27 0.25
C LYS A 32 2.22 8.43 -0.48
N TYR A 33 2.26 7.13 -0.19
CA TYR A 33 3.12 6.15 -0.88
C TYR A 33 2.31 4.90 -1.24
N THR A 34 2.62 4.31 -2.39
CA THR A 34 2.09 2.99 -2.81
C THR A 34 3.25 2.04 -3.02
N TYR A 35 3.25 0.95 -2.27
CA TYR A 35 4.14 -0.17 -2.45
C TYR A 35 3.45 -1.28 -3.22
N THR A 36 4.21 -2.07 -3.95
CA THR A 36 3.71 -3.07 -4.88
C THR A 36 4.59 -4.31 -4.89
N ILE A 37 4.00 -5.45 -5.24
CA ILE A 37 4.73 -6.62 -5.72
C ILE A 37 4.43 -6.82 -7.21
N GLU A 38 5.48 -6.85 -8.02
CA GLU A 38 5.38 -6.99 -9.48
C GLU A 38 5.87 -8.38 -9.89
N GLY A 39 5.08 -9.09 -10.69
CA GLY A 39 5.48 -10.36 -11.30
C GLY A 39 5.63 -10.23 -12.81
N MET A 40 6.39 -11.15 -13.42
CA MET A 40 6.52 -11.26 -14.87
C MET A 40 5.68 -12.42 -15.38
N MET A 41 4.78 -12.15 -16.31
CA MET A 41 3.93 -13.17 -16.95
C MET A 41 4.71 -13.92 -18.03
N LYS A 42 4.22 -15.10 -18.43
CA LYS A 42 4.88 -15.93 -19.46
C LYS A 42 4.94 -15.27 -20.84
N ASP A 43 4.06 -14.30 -21.12
CA ASP A 43 4.06 -13.52 -22.36
C ASP A 43 5.00 -12.29 -22.30
N GLY A 44 5.80 -12.16 -21.24
CA GLY A 44 6.78 -11.08 -21.09
C GLY A 44 6.20 -9.75 -20.59
N LYS A 45 4.93 -9.73 -20.17
CA LYS A 45 4.32 -8.53 -19.57
C LYS A 45 4.47 -8.53 -18.05
N ALA A 46 4.79 -7.37 -17.50
CA ALA A 46 4.73 -7.16 -16.07
C ALA A 46 3.26 -7.07 -15.60
N LEU A 47 2.99 -7.58 -14.40
CA LEU A 47 1.69 -7.50 -13.74
C LEU A 47 1.88 -7.12 -12.28
N GLN A 48 1.12 -6.12 -11.82
CA GLN A 48 0.99 -5.81 -10.41
C GLN A 48 0.13 -6.89 -9.74
N ILE A 49 0.73 -7.65 -8.82
CA ILE A 49 0.08 -8.80 -8.16
C ILE A 49 -0.53 -8.41 -6.80
N GLY A 50 -0.01 -7.36 -6.16
CA GLY A 50 -0.50 -6.87 -4.88
C GLY A 50 -0.04 -5.45 -4.60
N THR A 51 -0.76 -4.75 -3.74
CA THR A 51 -0.52 -3.33 -3.44
C THR A 51 -0.64 -3.06 -1.95
N SER A 52 0.17 -2.16 -1.41
CA SER A 52 0.02 -1.69 -0.03
C SER A 52 0.24 -0.19 0.02
N HIS A 53 -0.75 0.53 0.51
CA HIS A 53 -0.80 1.98 0.49
C HIS A 53 -0.59 2.53 1.89
N TYR A 54 0.35 3.48 1.99
CA TYR A 54 0.37 4.41 3.10
C TYR A 54 -0.46 5.63 2.72
N LEU A 55 -1.66 5.74 3.29
CA LEU A 55 -2.59 6.83 2.99
C LEU A 55 -2.22 8.13 3.70
N GLY A 56 -1.34 8.06 4.70
CA GLY A 56 -1.04 9.19 5.56
C GLY A 56 -2.30 9.69 6.24
N GLN A 57 -2.54 11.00 6.19
CA GLN A 57 -3.76 11.61 6.74
C GLN A 57 -4.71 12.13 5.65
N ASN A 58 -4.50 11.78 4.38
CA ASN A 58 -5.26 12.34 3.26
C ASN A 58 -6.76 12.06 3.42
N PHE A 59 -7.11 10.79 3.61
CA PHE A 59 -8.50 10.36 3.81
C PHE A 59 -9.05 10.84 5.14
N THR A 60 -8.28 10.75 6.22
CA THR A 60 -8.77 11.12 7.54
C THR A 60 -9.08 12.61 7.64
N LYS A 61 -8.38 13.47 6.89
CA LYS A 61 -8.73 14.90 6.76
C LYS A 61 -9.95 15.10 5.88
N ALA A 62 -10.02 14.39 4.74
CA ALA A 62 -11.15 14.51 3.81
C ALA A 62 -12.49 14.06 4.42
N PHE A 63 -12.46 13.08 5.32
CA PHE A 63 -13.64 12.50 5.97
C PHE A 63 -13.81 12.93 7.45
N ASP A 64 -13.05 13.93 7.91
CA ASP A 64 -13.07 14.45 9.28
C ASP A 64 -12.95 13.38 10.38
N ILE A 65 -12.10 12.39 10.14
CA ILE A 65 -11.79 11.33 11.09
C ILE A 65 -10.75 11.86 12.08
N THR A 66 -11.13 11.96 13.35
CA THR A 66 -10.27 12.48 14.43
C THR A 66 -10.33 11.60 15.68
N PHE A 67 -9.30 11.72 16.53
CA PHE A 67 -9.25 11.13 17.86
C PHE A 67 -8.57 12.10 18.84
N LYS A 68 -8.78 11.91 20.15
CA LYS A 68 -8.05 12.64 21.19
C LYS A 68 -6.80 11.87 21.60
N ASN A 69 -5.64 12.51 21.54
CA ASN A 69 -4.38 11.92 21.98
C ASN A 69 -4.25 11.94 23.52
N LYS A 70 -3.11 11.46 24.05
CA LYS A 70 -2.81 11.44 25.50
C LYS A 70 -2.76 12.83 26.16
N LYS A 71 -2.58 13.90 25.37
CA LYS A 71 -2.59 15.30 25.81
C LYS A 71 -3.98 15.95 25.66
N ASN A 72 -5.01 15.16 25.34
CA ASN A 72 -6.38 15.61 25.09
C ASN A 72 -6.52 16.55 23.87
N SER A 73 -5.54 16.58 22.96
CA SER A 73 -5.63 17.33 21.71
C SER A 73 -6.22 16.46 20.59
N LEU A 74 -7.01 17.09 19.70
CA LEU A 74 -7.56 16.42 18.52
C LEU A 74 -6.47 16.24 17.45
N GLU A 75 -6.37 15.02 16.94
CA GLU A 75 -5.45 14.65 15.86
C GLU A 75 -6.15 13.76 14.82
N ASN A 76 -5.66 13.77 13.58
CA ASN A 76 -6.10 12.83 12.55
C ASN A 76 -5.27 11.55 12.61
N PRO A 77 -5.88 10.35 12.57
CA PRO A 77 -5.12 9.11 12.52
C PRO A 77 -4.37 8.97 11.20
N TYR A 78 -3.32 8.13 11.19
CA TYR A 78 -2.62 7.74 9.98
C TYR A 78 -3.23 6.45 9.42
N GLY A 79 -3.61 6.47 8.14
CA GLY A 79 -4.26 5.35 7.47
C GLY A 79 -3.32 4.51 6.61
N THR A 80 -3.67 3.23 6.49
CA THR A 80 -3.14 2.30 5.48
C THR A 80 -4.29 1.58 4.81
N SER A 81 -4.09 1.15 3.57
CA SER A 81 -4.93 0.16 2.87
C SER A 81 -4.02 -0.79 2.10
N TRP A 82 -4.53 -1.96 1.74
CA TRP A 82 -3.74 -3.02 1.10
C TRP A 82 -4.68 -3.97 0.37
#